data_AF-A0A101MJW2-F1
#
_entry.id   AF-A0A101MJW2-F1
#
_cell.length_a   1.000
_cell.length_b   1.000
_cell.length_c   1.000
_cell.angle_alpha   90.00
_cell.angle_beta   90.00
_cell.angle_gamma   90.00
#
_symmetry.space_group_name_H-M   'P 1'
#
loop_
_entity.id
_entity.type
_entity.pdbx_description
1 polymer ?
#
loop_
_entity_poly.entity_id
_entity_poly.type
_entity_poly.pdbx_seq_one_letter_code
_entity_poly.pdbx_strand_id
1 'polypeptide(L)'
;MDYMPGKPLDEVWDTLSPSQKQSIAEQLRGYISQLRNLKGNYIGAIDRGTVSMGKWGPIYGGPFDSEQQEFNQWILNDLSSGLSAPLRYYAEHALTDGHEIVFTHSDFSSRNILVDENSDYQVTAILD
;
A
#
# COMPACT_ATOMS: atom_id res chain seq x y z
N MET A 1 -19.61 11.12 -6.08
CA MET A 1 -18.93 9.93 -6.59
C MET A 1 -19.64 9.55 -7.88
N ASP A 2 -18.88 9.45 -8.97
CA ASP A 2 -19.42 9.01 -10.25
C ASP A 2 -19.36 7.49 -10.33
N TYR A 3 -20.29 6.89 -11.07
CA TYR A 3 -20.28 5.45 -11.31
C TYR A 3 -19.12 5.10 -12.25
N MET A 4 -18.26 4.17 -11.82
CA MET A 4 -17.19 3.61 -12.64
C MET A 4 -17.58 2.19 -13.08
N PRO A 5 -17.58 1.89 -14.39
CA PRO A 5 -17.93 0.57 -14.89
C PRO A 5 -16.84 -0.45 -14.58
N GLY A 6 -17.22 -1.73 -14.50
CA GLY A 6 -16.29 -2.85 -14.35
C GLY A 6 -16.62 -3.76 -13.18
N LYS A 7 -15.84 -4.84 -13.07
CA LYS A 7 -15.87 -5.78 -11.95
C LYS A 7 -14.57 -5.71 -11.15
N PRO A 8 -14.60 -6.05 -9.85
CA PRO A 8 -13.39 -6.25 -9.06
C PRO A 8 -12.42 -7.23 -9.73
N LEU A 9 -11.13 -6.91 -9.70
CA LEU A 9 -10.10 -7.70 -10.38
C LEU A 9 -9.98 -9.12 -9.79
N ASP A 10 -10.20 -9.29 -8.49
CA ASP A 10 -10.17 -10.60 -7.83
C ASP A 10 -11.29 -11.54 -8.30
N GLU A 11 -12.47 -11.01 -8.62
CA GLU A 11 -13.58 -11.81 -9.14
C GLU A 11 -13.30 -12.40 -10.54
N VAL A 12 -12.51 -11.70 -11.35
CA VAL A 12 -12.22 -12.11 -12.74
C VAL A 12 -10.82 -12.68 -12.91
N TRP A 13 -9.92 -12.53 -11.94
CA TRP A 13 -8.49 -12.85 -12.10
C TRP A 13 -8.22 -14.26 -12.66
N ASP A 14 -8.96 -15.26 -12.21
CA ASP A 14 -8.75 -16.66 -12.61
C ASP A 14 -9.26 -16.96 -14.03
N THR A 15 -10.10 -16.10 -14.60
CA THR A 15 -10.60 -16.25 -15.98
C THR A 15 -9.72 -15.55 -17.01
N LEU A 16 -8.85 -14.63 -16.57
CA LEU A 16 -7.99 -13.84 -17.44
C LEU A 16 -6.88 -14.67 -18.09
N SER A 17 -6.63 -14.40 -19.37
CA SER A 17 -5.47 -14.93 -20.06
C SER A 17 -4.16 -14.34 -19.54
N PRO A 18 -3.00 -14.99 -19.78
CA PRO A 18 -1.71 -14.42 -19.43
C PRO A 18 -1.45 -13.03 -20.03
N SER A 19 -1.89 -12.77 -21.26
CA SER A 19 -1.72 -11.46 -21.91
C SER A 19 -2.59 -10.38 -21.28
N GLN A 20 -3.80 -10.72 -20.84
CA GLN A 20 -4.68 -9.79 -20.11
C GLN A 20 -4.11 -9.44 -18.74
N LYS A 21 -3.62 -10.45 -18.00
CA LYS A 21 -2.93 -10.23 -16.71
C LYS A 21 -1.72 -9.30 -16.89
N GLN A 22 -0.94 -9.49 -17.95
CA GLN A 22 0.19 -8.63 -18.28
C GLN A 22 -0.25 -7.19 -18.59
N SER A 23 -1.28 -7.01 -19.43
CA SER A 23 -1.84 -5.69 -19.76
C SER A 23 -2.31 -4.94 -18.52
N ILE A 24 -3.06 -5.62 -17.63
CA ILE A 24 -3.53 -5.02 -16.37
C ILE A 24 -2.34 -4.66 -15.48
N ALA A 25 -1.34 -5.53 -15.34
CA ALA A 25 -0.15 -5.25 -14.55
C ALA A 25 0.61 -4.00 -15.06
N GLU A 26 0.68 -3.80 -16.37
CA GLU A 26 1.29 -2.61 -16.98
C GLU A 26 0.50 -1.33 -16.68
N GLN A 27 -0.83 -1.39 -16.74
CA GLN A 27 -1.71 -0.28 -16.36
C GLN A 27 -1.55 0.07 -14.87
N LEU A 28 -1.63 -0.92 -13.98
CA LEU A 28 -1.46 -0.73 -12.54
C LEU A 28 -0.08 -0.18 -12.18
N ARG A 29 0.98 -0.65 -12.86
CA ARG A 29 2.32 -0.07 -12.74
C ARG A 29 2.29 1.42 -13.09
N GLY A 30 1.65 1.80 -14.19
CA GLY A 30 1.50 3.19 -14.60
C GLY A 30 0.82 4.06 -13.55
N TYR A 31 -0.26 3.59 -12.93
CA TYR A 31 -0.95 4.32 -11.86
C TYR A 31 -0.14 4.39 -10.57
N ILE A 32 0.51 3.29 -10.15
CA ILE A 32 1.41 3.28 -8.98
C ILE A 32 2.57 4.25 -9.19
N SER A 33 3.15 4.32 -10.39
CA SER A 33 4.19 5.28 -10.71
C SER A 33 3.71 6.73 -10.58
N GLN A 34 2.48 7.03 -11.02
CA GLN A 34 1.89 8.36 -10.85
C GLN A 34 1.69 8.72 -9.37
N LEU A 35 1.16 7.81 -8.56
CA LEU A 35 1.02 8.02 -7.11
C LEU A 35 2.39 8.24 -6.45
N ARG A 36 3.38 7.39 -6.77
CA ARG A 36 4.72 7.48 -6.19
C ARG A 36 5.51 8.71 -6.65
N ASN A 37 5.11 9.38 -7.73
CA ASN A 37 5.71 10.66 -8.12
C ASN A 37 5.34 11.80 -7.16
N LEU A 38 4.27 11.65 -6.38
CA LEU A 38 3.91 12.57 -5.31
C LEU A 38 4.80 12.26 -4.09
N LYS A 39 5.75 13.15 -3.81
CA LYS A 39 6.71 12.99 -2.71
C LYS A 39 6.18 13.61 -1.41
N GLY A 40 6.50 12.97 -0.29
CA GLY A 40 6.26 13.48 1.05
C GLY A 40 7.57 13.79 1.78
N ASN A 41 7.47 14.51 2.89
CA ASN A 41 8.57 14.77 3.82
C ASN A 41 8.24 14.27 5.25
N TYR A 42 7.15 13.54 5.42
CA TYR A 42 6.73 12.90 6.67
C TYR A 42 5.98 11.61 6.36
N ILE A 43 5.95 10.68 7.30
CA ILE A 43 5.19 9.43 7.22
C ILE A 43 3.89 9.61 8.01
N GLY A 44 2.76 9.68 7.31
CA GLY A 44 1.45 9.98 7.88
C GLY A 44 0.35 9.93 6.83
N ALA A 45 -0.90 10.02 7.29
CA ALA A 45 -2.02 10.28 6.40
C ALA A 45 -1.96 11.74 5.87
N ILE A 46 -2.77 12.03 4.84
CA ILE A 46 -2.88 13.37 4.24
C ILE A 46 -3.10 14.44 5.34
N ASP A 47 -2.55 15.62 5.12
CA ASP A 47 -2.61 16.76 6.06
C ASP A 47 -2.04 16.44 7.44
N ARG A 48 -0.96 15.65 7.48
CA ARG A 48 -0.28 15.25 8.72
C ARG A 48 -1.20 14.45 9.65
N GLY A 49 -2.09 13.66 9.07
CA GLY A 49 -2.98 12.77 9.81
C GLY A 49 -2.27 11.53 10.37
N THR A 50 -2.97 10.84 11.25
CA THR A 50 -2.50 9.63 11.93
C THR A 50 -2.23 8.49 10.95
N VAL A 51 -1.09 7.82 11.10
CA VAL A 51 -0.79 6.53 10.49
C VAL A 51 -1.71 5.47 11.08
N SER A 52 -2.41 4.72 10.23
CA SER A 52 -3.18 3.53 10.61
C SER A 52 -2.62 2.33 9.86
N MET A 53 -2.05 1.37 10.58
CA MET A 53 -1.48 0.16 9.98
C MET A 53 -1.76 -1.06 10.86
N GLY A 54 -1.63 -2.27 10.31
CA GLY A 54 -1.76 -3.51 11.10
C GLY A 54 -2.86 -4.43 10.55
N LYS A 55 -2.49 -5.71 10.37
CA LYS A 55 -3.36 -6.72 9.75
C LYS A 55 -4.40 -7.32 10.72
N TRP A 56 -4.10 -7.36 12.01
CA TRP A 56 -4.92 -8.03 13.04
C TRP A 56 -5.61 -7.06 14.00
N GLY A 57 -5.46 -5.76 13.75
CA GLY A 57 -5.94 -4.65 14.57
C GLY A 57 -5.12 -3.41 14.20
N PRO A 58 -5.76 -2.26 13.93
CA PRO A 58 -5.02 -1.08 13.55
C PRO A 58 -4.24 -0.55 14.76
N ILE A 59 -2.92 -0.41 14.58
CA ILE A 59 -2.08 0.42 15.41
C ILE A 59 -2.09 1.83 14.83
N TYR A 60 -2.21 2.81 15.72
CA TYR A 60 -2.31 4.22 15.37
C TYR A 60 -1.07 4.96 15.88
N GLY A 61 -0.50 5.81 15.04
CA GLY A 61 0.68 6.58 15.38
C GLY A 61 0.95 7.74 14.44
N GLY A 62 2.05 8.43 14.65
CA GLY A 62 2.49 9.51 13.77
C GLY A 62 1.59 10.76 13.83
N PRO A 63 1.71 11.66 12.84
CA PRO A 63 2.67 11.62 11.73
C PRO A 63 4.13 11.65 12.22
N PHE A 64 5.05 11.12 11.42
CA PHE A 64 6.47 11.00 11.76
C PHE A 64 7.33 11.83 10.80
N ASP A 65 8.21 12.67 11.32
CA ASP A 65 9.11 13.52 10.52
C ASP A 65 10.43 12.80 10.17
N SER A 66 10.72 11.66 10.81
CA SER A 66 11.89 10.84 10.51
C SER A 66 11.52 9.36 10.40
N GLU A 67 11.91 8.74 9.28
CA GLU A 67 11.83 7.28 9.10
C GLU A 67 12.57 6.53 10.21
N GLN A 68 13.87 6.81 10.40
CA GLN A 68 14.68 6.00 11.31
C GLN A 68 14.41 6.27 12.79
N GLN A 69 14.39 7.55 13.20
CA GLN A 69 14.30 7.94 14.62
C GLN A 69 12.89 7.81 15.20
N GLU A 70 11.85 7.94 14.37
CA GLU A 70 10.46 7.96 14.86
C GLU A 70 9.67 6.76 14.35
N PHE A 71 9.53 6.60 13.02
CA PHE A 71 8.67 5.57 12.45
C PHE A 71 9.17 4.14 12.71
N ASN A 72 10.44 3.85 12.38
CA ASN A 72 11.03 2.54 12.59
C ASN A 72 11.06 2.19 14.08
N GLN A 73 11.41 3.15 14.95
CA GLN A 73 11.36 2.93 16.40
C GLN A 73 9.94 2.68 16.91
N TRP A 74 8.94 3.39 16.39
CA TRP A 74 7.55 3.17 16.75
C TRP A 74 7.06 1.76 16.36
N ILE A 75 7.37 1.30 15.14
CA ILE A 75 7.06 -0.08 14.70
C ILE A 75 7.76 -1.10 15.61
N LEU A 76 9.05 -0.90 15.91
CA LEU A 76 9.80 -1.81 16.77
C LEU A 76 9.24 -1.84 18.20
N ASN A 77 8.81 -0.71 18.75
CA ASN A 77 8.24 -0.66 20.10
C ASN A 77 6.90 -1.42 20.17
N ASP A 78 6.06 -1.28 19.14
CA ASP A 78 4.81 -2.03 19.04
C ASP A 78 5.08 -3.54 18.95
N LEU A 79 5.93 -3.95 18.01
CA LEU A 79 6.27 -5.36 17.77
C LEU A 79 7.02 -6.00 18.95
N SER A 80 7.99 -5.30 19.54
CA SER A 80 8.94 -5.89 20.51
C SER A 80 8.34 -6.21 21.87
N SER A 81 7.16 -5.63 22.20
CA SER A 81 6.47 -5.87 23.46
C SER A 81 6.15 -7.36 23.72
N GLY A 82 6.03 -8.18 22.67
CA GLY A 82 5.73 -9.61 22.75
C GLY A 82 6.79 -10.55 22.17
N LEU A 83 7.91 -10.05 21.64
CA LEU A 83 8.89 -10.86 20.91
C LEU A 83 10.01 -11.41 21.81
N SER A 84 10.45 -12.63 21.51
CA SER A 84 11.67 -13.19 22.10
C SER A 84 12.92 -12.46 21.59
N ALA A 85 14.01 -12.49 22.35
CA ALA A 85 15.24 -11.77 22.03
C ALA A 85 15.77 -12.04 20.59
N PRO A 86 15.76 -13.28 20.06
CA PRO A 86 16.17 -13.52 18.68
C PRO A 86 15.27 -12.84 17.65
N LEU A 87 13.95 -12.88 17.84
CA LEU A 87 12.99 -12.26 16.91
C LEU A 87 13.10 -10.73 16.94
N ARG A 88 13.34 -10.16 18.13
CA ARG A 88 13.61 -8.74 18.29
C ARG A 88 14.86 -8.31 17.52
N TYR A 89 15.96 -9.07 17.64
CA TYR A 89 17.19 -8.80 16.90
C TYR A 89 16.95 -8.79 15.38
N TYR A 90 16.22 -9.78 14.85
CA TYR A 90 15.90 -9.80 13.42
C TYR A 90 14.99 -8.65 13.00
N ALA A 91 13.99 -8.28 13.81
CA ALA A 91 13.11 -7.15 13.53
C ALA A 91 13.89 -5.83 13.47
N GLU A 92 14.79 -5.59 14.41
CA GLU A 92 15.65 -4.40 14.47
C GLU A 92 16.56 -4.26 13.23
N HIS A 93 17.00 -5.37 12.64
CA HIS A 93 17.87 -5.37 11.46
C HIS A 93 17.10 -5.48 10.13
N ALA A 94 15.79 -5.74 10.18
CA ALA A 94 14.96 -5.81 8.98
C ALA A 94 14.44 -4.43 8.53
N LEU A 95 14.37 -3.47 9.46
CA LEU A 95 13.95 -2.10 9.16
C LEU A 95 15.17 -1.26 8.75
N THR A 96 15.39 -1.16 7.44
CA THR A 96 16.36 -0.23 6.85
C THR A 96 15.78 1.17 6.74
N ASP A 97 16.63 2.17 6.50
CA ASP A 97 16.27 3.56 6.32
C ASP A 97 16.78 4.12 4.99
N GLY A 98 16.48 5.40 4.73
CA GLY A 98 16.88 6.10 3.52
C GLY A 98 15.91 5.90 2.36
N HIS A 99 14.69 5.45 2.65
CA HIS A 99 13.66 5.31 1.64
C HIS A 99 13.06 6.67 1.27
N GLU A 100 12.66 6.79 0.01
CA GLU A 100 11.92 7.95 -0.43
C GLU A 100 10.48 7.87 0.07
N ILE A 101 10.03 8.93 0.74
CA ILE A 101 8.65 9.02 1.22
C ILE A 101 7.75 9.44 0.08
N VAL A 102 6.78 8.59 -0.24
CA VAL A 102 5.91 8.72 -1.42
C VAL A 102 4.44 8.52 -1.05
N PHE A 103 3.55 9.14 -1.83
CA PHE A 103 2.12 8.91 -1.67
C PHE A 103 1.74 7.48 -2.10
N THR A 104 0.87 6.84 -1.30
CA THR A 104 0.38 5.48 -1.57
C THR A 104 -1.11 5.40 -1.28
N HIS A 105 -1.78 4.44 -1.92
CA HIS A 105 -3.19 4.14 -1.68
C HIS A 105 -3.47 3.55 -0.28
N SER A 106 -2.46 2.99 0.41
CA SER A 106 -2.60 2.29 1.69
C SER A 106 -3.41 0.98 1.68
N ASP A 107 -4.39 0.80 0.78
CA ASP A 107 -5.12 -0.47 0.58
C ASP A 107 -5.16 -0.94 -0.88
N PHE A 108 -3.99 -0.96 -1.52
CA PHE A 108 -3.87 -1.38 -2.93
C PHE A 108 -4.04 -2.90 -3.07
N SER A 109 -5.27 -3.34 -3.34
CA SER A 109 -5.64 -4.76 -3.41
C SER A 109 -6.56 -5.05 -4.60
N SER A 110 -6.60 -6.30 -5.06
CA SER A 110 -7.39 -6.71 -6.25
C SER A 110 -8.89 -6.46 -6.10
N ARG A 111 -9.44 -6.57 -4.88
CA ARG A 111 -10.85 -6.23 -4.58
C ARG A 111 -11.18 -4.75 -4.78
N ASN A 112 -10.16 -3.89 -4.71
CA ASN A 112 -10.27 -2.44 -4.83
C ASN A 112 -9.95 -1.96 -6.26
N ILE A 113 -9.74 -2.86 -7.22
CA ILE A 113 -9.41 -2.52 -8.60
C ILE A 113 -10.57 -2.94 -9.49
N LEU A 114 -11.17 -1.99 -10.21
CA LEU A 114 -12.19 -2.29 -11.21
C LEU A 114 -11.56 -2.46 -12.60
N VAL A 115 -12.00 -3.50 -13.30
CA VAL A 115 -11.66 -3.77 -14.71
C VAL A 115 -12.92 -3.94 -15.56
N ASP A 116 -12.94 -3.35 -16.75
CA ASP A 116 -14.08 -3.47 -17.67
C ASP A 116 -13.89 -4.62 -18.66
N GLU A 117 -14.67 -5.69 -18.48
CA GLU A 117 -14.68 -6.88 -19.34
C GLU A 117 -15.07 -6.57 -20.79
N ASN A 118 -15.80 -5.48 -21.03
CA ASN A 118 -16.22 -5.05 -22.37
C ASN A 118 -15.15 -4.23 -23.10
N SER A 119 -14.09 -3.83 -22.39
CA SER A 119 -13.01 -2.95 -22.86
C SER A 119 -11.63 -3.59 -22.68
N ASP A 120 -11.51 -4.88 -23.02
CA ASP A 120 -10.29 -5.68 -22.88
C ASP A 120 -9.67 -5.61 -21.46
N TYR A 121 -10.53 -5.62 -20.44
CA TYR A 121 -10.16 -5.57 -19.03
C TYR A 121 -9.31 -4.33 -18.68
N GLN A 122 -9.58 -3.20 -19.31
CA GLN A 122 -9.01 -1.91 -18.94
C GLN A 122 -9.32 -1.61 -17.47
N VAL A 123 -8.32 -1.16 -16.72
CA VAL A 123 -8.49 -0.70 -15.34
C VAL A 123 -9.23 0.64 -15.38
N THR A 124 -10.43 0.66 -14.81
CA THR A 124 -11.32 1.82 -14.82
C THR A 124 -11.24 2.63 -13.53
N ALA A 125 -10.98 1.97 -12.40
CA ALA A 125 -10.86 2.63 -11.10
C ALA A 125 -9.98 1.85 -10.13
N ILE A 126 -9.40 2.59 -9.18
CA ILE A 126 -8.83 2.08 -7.93
C ILE A 126 -9.64 2.75 -6.81
N LEU A 127 -10.27 1.96 -5.97
CA LEU A 127 -11.26 2.35 -4.97
C LEU A 127 -10.71 2.20 -3.55
N ASP A 128 -11.41 2.81 -2.59
CA ASP A 128 -11.12 2.83 -1.14
C ASP A 128 -10.06 3.85 -0.70
#